data_AF-A0A9W6J5W1-F1
#
_entry.id   AF-A0A9W6J5W1-F1
#
_cell.length_a   1.000
_cell.length_b   1.000
_cell.length_c   1.000
_cell.angle_alpha   90.00
_cell.angle_beta   90.00
_cell.angle_gamma   90.00
#
_symmetry.space_group_name_H-M   'P 1'
#
loop_
_entity.id
_entity.type
_entity.pdbx_description
1 polymer ?
#
loop_
_entity_poly.entity_id
_entity_poly.type
_entity_poly.pdbx_seq_one_letter_code
_entity_poly.pdbx_strand_id
1 'polypeptide(L)' 'MEPEKPVEPYVTIAQAAQTLGVHTWALRRAVKAGTIPAYAPFNSRKLVRLSEVVSAIRASRTEAAQ' A
#
# COMPACT_ATOMS: atom_id res chain seq x y z
N MET A 1 23.77 19.25 3.44
CA MET A 1 22.35 19.53 3.12
C MET A 1 21.71 18.19 2.83
N GLU A 2 21.04 17.61 3.83
CA GLU A 2 20.26 16.38 3.61
C GLU A 2 19.17 16.69 2.56
N PRO A 3 19.00 15.88 1.51
CA PRO A 3 17.96 16.13 0.53
C PRO A 3 16.58 15.97 1.17
N GLU A 4 15.72 16.97 1.00
CA GLU A 4 14.33 16.93 1.44
C GLU A 4 13.64 15.72 0.80
N LYS A 5 13.13 14.79 1.62
CA LYS A 5 12.49 13.58 1.11
C LYS A 5 11.17 13.99 0.44
N PRO A 6 10.99 13.75 -0.87
CA PRO A 6 9.78 14.18 -1.56
C PRO A 6 8.57 13.49 -0.95
N VAL A 7 7.47 14.25 -0.83
CA VAL A 7 6.19 13.73 -0.35
C VAL A 7 5.75 12.58 -1.25
N GLU A 8 5.52 11.42 -0.65
CA GLU A 8 5.10 10.24 -1.40
C GLU A 8 3.67 10.41 -1.93
N PRO A 9 3.44 10.17 -3.25
CA PRO A 9 2.10 10.30 -3.82
C PRO A 9 1.18 9.17 -3.34
N TYR A 10 -0.09 9.53 -3.12
CA TYR A 10 -1.15 8.55 -2.95
C TYR A 10 -1.58 8.01 -4.30
N VAL A 11 -1.61 6.68 -4.41
CA VAL A 11 -2.02 5.99 -5.63
C VAL A 11 -3.27 5.17 -5.37
N THR A 12 -4.03 4.86 -6.42
CA THR A 12 -5.16 3.95 -6.31
C THR A 12 -4.68 2.52 -6.03
N ILE A 13 -5.55 1.70 -5.44
CA ILE A 13 -5.27 0.27 -5.24
C ILE A 13 -4.92 -0.43 -6.57
N ALA A 14 -5.57 -0.05 -7.68
CA ALA A 14 -5.27 -0.63 -8.99
C ALA A 14 -3.87 -0.26 -9.48
N GLN A 15 -3.47 1.01 -9.34
CA GLN A 15 -2.12 1.46 -9.69
C GLN A 15 -1.07 0.77 -8.82
N ALA A 16 -1.27 0.71 -7.49
CA ALA A 16 -0.36 0.01 -6.59
C ALA A 16 -0.19 -1.46 -6.96
N ALA A 17 -1.30 -2.14 -7.29
CA ALA A 17 -1.28 -3.53 -7.71
C ALA A 17 -0.48 -3.73 -9.01
N GLN A 18 -0.70 -2.87 -10.00
CA GLN A 18 0.04 -2.88 -11.26
C GLN A 18 1.54 -2.61 -11.05
N THR A 19 1.89 -1.62 -10.24
CA THR A 19 3.28 -1.26 -9.96
C THR A 19 4.03 -2.38 -9.24
N LEU A 20 3.38 -3.10 -8.33
CA LEU A 20 4.00 -4.17 -7.55
C LEU A 20 3.87 -5.56 -8.19
N GLY A 21 3.17 -5.67 -9.32
CA GLY A 21 2.93 -6.97 -9.98
C GLY A 21 2.05 -7.91 -9.16
N VAL A 22 1.19 -7.40 -8.27
CA VAL A 22 0.29 -8.20 -7.44
C VAL A 22 -1.15 -8.13 -7.95
N HIS A 23 -1.95 -9.15 -7.66
CA HIS A 23 -3.36 -9.13 -8.04
C HIS A 23 -4.14 -8.04 -7.30
N THR A 24 -4.87 -7.21 -8.04
CA THR A 24 -5.69 -6.13 -7.50
C THR A 24 -6.71 -6.63 -6.47
N TRP A 25 -7.28 -7.83 -6.64
CA TRP A 25 -8.24 -8.39 -5.68
C TRP A 25 -7.59 -8.72 -4.33
N ALA A 26 -6.34 -9.19 -4.32
CA ALA A 26 -5.61 -9.50 -3.10
C ALA A 26 -5.31 -8.22 -2.33
N LEU A 27 -4.87 -7.17 -3.03
CA LEU A 27 -4.60 -5.88 -2.43
C LEU A 27 -5.88 -5.22 -1.86
N ARG A 28 -7.01 -5.33 -2.58
CA ARG A 28 -8.32 -4.90 -2.06
C ARG A 28 -8.71 -5.64 -0.79
N ARG A 29 -8.47 -6.95 -0.71
CA ARG A 29 -8.75 -7.74 0.51
C ARG A 29 -7.88 -7.31 1.68
N ALA A 30 -6.59 -7.09 1.46
CA ALA A 30 -5.67 -6.62 2.50
C ALA A 30 -6.05 -5.23 3.05
N VAL A 31 -6.46 -4.31 2.16
CA VAL A 31 -7.01 -3.01 2.56
C VAL A 31 -8.31 -3.17 3.35
N LYS A 32 -9.23 -4.03 2.89
CA LYS A 32 -10.50 -4.30 3.60
C LYS A 32 -10.29 -4.94 4.97
N ALA A 33 -9.27 -5.78 5.11
CA ALA A 33 -8.89 -6.43 6.36
C ALA A 33 -8.15 -5.50 7.33
N GLY A 34 -7.75 -4.29 6.88
CA GLY A 34 -6.99 -3.34 7.70
C GLY A 34 -5.48 -3.63 7.77
N THR A 35 -4.99 -4.65 7.07
CA THR A 35 -3.55 -4.97 7.00
C THR A 35 -2.76 -3.89 6.27
N ILE A 36 -3.38 -3.23 5.30
CA ILE A 36 -2.76 -2.13 4.54
C ILE A 36 -3.54 -0.85 4.82
N PRO A 37 -2.88 0.22 5.28
CA PRO A 37 -3.50 1.52 5.45
C PRO A 37 -4.08 2.04 4.13
N ALA A 38 -5.27 2.63 4.19
CA ALA A 38 -5.88 3.26 3.04
C ALA A 38 -6.57 4.58 3.41
N TYR A 39 -6.41 5.55 2.53
CA TYR A 39 -6.80 6.94 2.72
C TYR A 39 -7.91 7.33 1.76
N ALA A 40 -8.80 8.21 2.22
CA ALA A 40 -9.94 8.69 1.46
C ALA A 40 -10.13 10.21 1.72
N PRO A 41 -9.14 11.05 1.34
CA PRO A 41 -9.12 12.45 1.78
C PRO A 41 -10.20 13.32 1.12
N PHE A 42 -10.59 13.02 -0.12
CA PHE A 42 -11.53 13.86 -0.90
C PHE A 42 -12.85 13.16 -1.24
N ASN A 43 -12.87 11.82 -1.29
CA ASN A 43 -14.07 11.03 -1.60
C ASN A 43 -13.93 9.59 -1.08
N SER A 44 -14.89 8.73 -1.40
CA SER A 44 -14.90 7.32 -0.99
C SER A 44 -13.82 6.44 -1.64
N ARG A 45 -13.10 6.94 -2.65
CA ARG A 45 -12.04 6.19 -3.32
C ARG A 45 -10.87 6.02 -2.37
N LYS A 46 -10.56 4.75 -2.07
CA LYS A 46 -9.40 4.36 -1.26
C LYS A 46 -8.11 4.52 -2.07
N LEU A 47 -7.17 5.25 -1.49
CA LEU A 47 -5.81 5.46 -1.98
C LEU A 47 -4.82 4.85 -0.98
N VAL A 48 -3.64 4.46 -1.46
CA VAL A 48 -2.60 3.83 -0.66
C VAL A 48 -1.25 4.49 -0.97
N ARG A 49 -0.31 4.39 -0.04
CA ARG A 49 1.11 4.70 -0.29
C ARG A 49 1.83 3.41 -0.69
N LEU A 50 2.74 3.51 -1.67
CA LEU A 50 3.48 2.33 -2.12
C LEU A 50 4.40 1.80 -1.03
N SER A 51 5.04 2.68 -0.27
CA SER A 51 5.93 2.34 0.85
C SER A 51 5.23 1.50 1.92
N GLU A 52 3.99 1.83 2.26
CA GLU A 52 3.18 1.11 3.26
C GLU A 52 2.75 -0.26 2.73
N VAL A 53 2.32 -0.34 1.47
CA VAL A 53 2.00 -1.62 0.82
C VAL A 53 3.21 -2.55 0.82
N VAL A 54 4.38 -2.04 0.44
CA VAL A 54 5.64 -2.79 0.45
C VAL A 54 6.01 -3.22 1.87
N SER A 55 5.82 -2.36 2.86
CA SER A 55 6.09 -2.67 4.26
C SER A 55 5.19 -3.77 4.79
N ALA A 56 3.90 -3.74 4.45
CA ALA A 56 2.94 -4.78 4.81
C ALA A 56 3.28 -6.14 4.16
N ILE A 57 3.66 -6.15 2.87
CA ILE A 57 4.09 -7.39 2.18
C ILE A 57 5.36 -7.97 2.81
N ARG A 58 6.30 -7.11 3.20
CA ARG A 58 7.54 -7.55 3.89
C ARG A 58 7.21 -8.12 5.26
N ALA A 59 6.36 -7.46 6.04
CA ALA A 59 5.91 -7.94 7.35
C ALA A 59 5.23 -9.31 7.25
N SER A 60 4.34 -9.51 6.28
CA SER A 60 3.63 -10.79 6.09
C SER A 60 4.56 -11.95 5.71
N ARG A 61 5.75 -11.66 5.16
CA ARG A 61 6.75 -12.68 4.84
C ARG A 61 7.60 -13.07 6.05
N THR A 62 7.76 -12.16 7.01
CA THR A 62 8.59 -12.39 8.20
C THR A 62 7.84 -13.13 9.31
N GLU A 63 6.51 -12.96 9.42
CA GLU A 63 5.69 -13.72 10.38
C GLU A 63 5.60 -15.22 10.05
N ALA A 64 5.93 -15.64 8.82
CA ALA A 64 5.99 -17.05 8.44
C ALA A 64 7.29 -17.77 8.87
N ALA A 65 8.23 -17.05 9.50
CA ALA A 65 9.57 -17.56 9.84
C ALA A 65 9.87 -17.55 11.35
N GLN A 66 8.85 -17.45 12.21
CA GLN A 66 8.97 -17.56 13.67
C GLN A 66 8.27 -18.82 14.19
#